data_AF-A0A959NXV3-F1
#
_entry.id   AF-A0A959NXV3-F1
#
_cell.length_a   1.000
_cell.length_b   1.000
_cell.length_c   1.000
_cell.angle_alpha   90.00
_cell.angle_beta   90.00
_cell.angle_gamma   90.00
#
_symmetry.space_group_name_H-M   'P 1'
#
loop_
_entity.id
_entity.type
_entity.pdbx_description
1 polymer ?
#
loop_
_entity_poly.entity_id
_entity_poly.type
_entity_poly.pdbx_seq_one_letter_code
_entity_poly.pdbx_strand_id
1 'polypeptide(L)'
;MRFNKHSNAVIPQADNIKMKKKVMQYDKKILLRLYLLFIPIAYFSYLFHEFGHWIIGEALGNEMMYSLNYVFPKEGHYLDESHNLYVSFGGPLFTILLS
;
A
#
# COMPACT_ATOMS: atom_id res chain seq x y z
N MET A 1 -65.52 -11.12 15.32
CA MET A 1 -64.79 -11.92 14.32
C MET A 1 -63.83 -11.02 13.55
N ARG A 2 -62.53 -11.30 13.71
CA ARG A 2 -61.30 -10.92 12.96
C ARG A 2 -61.23 -9.66 12.06
N PHE A 3 -60.25 -8.82 12.43
CA PHE A 3 -59.24 -8.09 11.64
C PHE A 3 -59.40 -7.99 10.11
N ASN A 4 -59.29 -6.76 9.57
CA ASN A 4 -58.11 -6.40 8.77
C ASN A 4 -58.03 -4.90 8.47
N LYS A 5 -57.01 -4.22 9.01
CA LYS A 5 -56.56 -2.92 8.52
C LYS A 5 -55.10 -3.11 8.12
N HIS A 6 -54.87 -3.45 6.86
CA HIS A 6 -53.53 -3.41 6.28
C HIS A 6 -53.07 -1.95 6.29
N SER A 7 -52.36 -1.54 7.35
CA SER A 7 -51.59 -0.31 7.34
C SER A 7 -50.39 -0.55 6.44
N ASN A 8 -50.51 -0.16 5.18
CA ASN A 8 -49.35 0.05 4.33
C ASN A 8 -48.56 1.21 4.95
N ALA A 9 -47.56 0.88 5.77
CA ALA A 9 -46.60 1.85 6.26
C ALA A 9 -45.82 2.36 5.03
N VAL A 10 -46.19 3.54 4.55
CA VAL A 10 -45.38 4.30 3.59
C VAL A 10 -44.16 4.76 4.38
N ILE A 11 -43.08 3.98 4.33
CA ILE A 11 -41.79 4.37 4.92
C ILE A 11 -41.32 5.60 4.14
N PRO A 12 -41.13 6.78 4.78
CA PRO A 12 -40.76 7.99 4.06
C PRO A 12 -39.34 7.82 3.50
N GLN A 13 -39.20 7.81 2.17
CA GLN A 13 -37.89 7.77 1.50
C GLN A 13 -36.93 8.86 2.01
N ALA A 14 -37.45 10.01 2.44
CA ALA A 14 -36.67 11.13 2.95
C ALA A 14 -35.87 10.81 4.22
N ASP A 15 -36.41 9.95 5.10
CA ASP A 15 -35.75 9.56 6.34
C ASP A 15 -34.60 8.59 6.06
N ASN A 16 -34.76 7.73 5.05
CA ASN A 16 -33.75 6.78 4.60
C ASN A 16 -32.54 7.51 3.99
N ILE A 17 -32.77 8.61 3.26
CA ILE A 17 -31.71 9.43 2.64
C ILE A 17 -30.93 10.20 3.72
N LYS A 18 -31.62 10.78 4.71
CA LYS A 18 -30.97 11.45 5.86
C LYS A 18 -30.16 10.46 6.71
N MET A 19 -30.70 9.27 6.95
CA MET A 19 -30.00 8.19 7.63
C MET A 19 -28.74 7.77 6.86
N LYS A 20 -28.83 7.56 5.54
CA LYS A 20 -27.67 7.21 4.70
C LYS A 20 -26.57 8.29 4.71
N LYS A 21 -26.96 9.57 4.69
CA LYS A 21 -26.03 10.71 4.70
C LYS A 21 -25.33 10.87 6.05
N LYS A 22 -26.00 10.50 7.15
CA LYS A 22 -25.44 10.52 8.51
C LYS A 22 -24.48 9.35 8.77
N VAL A 23 -24.73 8.19 8.15
CA VAL A 23 -23.87 6.99 8.26
C VAL A 23 -22.56 7.13 7.46
N MET A 24 -22.49 8.04 6.50
CA MET A 24 -21.33 8.24 5.62
C MET A 24 -20.75 9.66 5.73
N GLN A 25 -20.61 10.17 6.96
CA GLN A 25 -19.99 11.48 7.20
C GLN A 25 -18.59 11.29 7.79
N TYR A 26 -17.60 11.08 6.92
CA TYR A 26 -16.18 11.05 7.30
C TYR A 26 -15.65 12.47 7.51
N ASP A 27 -14.83 12.66 8.55
CA ASP A 27 -14.14 13.92 8.77
C ASP A 27 -13.04 14.09 7.70
N LYS A 28 -13.27 15.04 6.78
CA LYS A 28 -12.34 15.36 5.69
C LYS A 28 -10.96 15.74 6.19
N LYS A 29 -10.83 16.32 7.40
CA LYS A 29 -9.54 16.69 7.99
C LYS A 29 -8.76 15.45 8.44
N ILE A 30 -9.44 14.48 9.06
CA ILE A 30 -8.83 13.18 9.39
C ILE A 30 -8.38 12.48 8.12
N LEU A 31 -9.25 12.45 7.10
CA LEU A 31 -8.95 11.79 5.84
C LEU A 31 -7.76 12.43 5.12
N LEU A 32 -7.68 13.77 5.09
CA LEU A 32 -6.54 14.49 4.54
C LEU A 32 -5.25 14.21 5.30
N ARG A 33 -5.28 14.19 6.64
CA ARG A 33 -4.13 13.83 7.46
C ARG A 33 -3.65 12.41 7.19
N LEU A 34 -4.56 11.46 7.04
CA LEU A 34 -4.24 10.09 6.69
C LEU A 34 -3.53 10.02 5.33
N TYR A 35 -4.08 10.67 4.30
CA TYR A 35 -3.44 10.69 2.97
C TYR A 35 -2.06 11.36 2.99
N LEU A 36 -1.88 12.43 3.76
CA LEU A 36 -0.58 13.08 3.91
C LEU A 36 0.42 12.18 4.64
N LEU A 37 -0.03 11.33 5.56
CA LEU A 37 0.82 10.36 6.26
C LEU A 37 1.32 9.25 5.30
N PHE A 38 0.51 8.86 4.32
CA PHE A 38 0.90 7.84 3.33
C PHE A 38 2.07 8.27 2.45
N ILE A 39 2.26 9.57 2.20
CA ILE A 39 3.35 10.07 1.34
C ILE A 39 4.73 9.68 1.89
N PRO A 40 5.13 10.08 3.12
CA PRO A 40 6.43 9.70 3.65
C PRO A 40 6.52 8.18 3.87
N ILE A 41 5.44 7.52 4.29
CA ILE A 41 5.44 6.06 4.49
C ILE A 41 5.74 5.33 3.18
N ALA A 42 5.06 5.68 2.09
CA ALA A 42 5.30 5.08 0.79
C ALA A 42 6.72 5.39 0.28
N TYR A 43 7.18 6.63 0.46
CA TYR A 43 8.54 7.02 0.08
C TYR A 43 9.61 6.19 0.80
N PHE A 44 9.53 6.08 2.13
CA PHE A 44 10.48 5.29 2.91
C PHE A 44 10.36 3.80 2.61
N SER A 45 9.14 3.27 2.51
CA SER A 45 8.93 1.86 2.15
C SER A 45 9.61 1.51 0.82
N TYR A 46 9.52 2.41 -0.16
CA TYR A 46 10.15 2.22 -1.46
C TYR A 46 11.68 2.35 -1.39
N LEU A 47 12.19 3.32 -0.64
CA LEU A 47 13.62 3.46 -0.39
C LEU A 47 14.21 2.20 0.25
N PHE A 48 13.53 1.62 1.23
CA PHE A 48 13.96 0.37 1.86
C PHE A 48 13.80 -0.86 0.95
N HIS A 49 12.82 -0.86 0.05
CA HIS A 49 12.67 -1.90 -0.97
C HIS A 49 13.89 -1.96 -1.89
N GLU A 50 14.26 -0.83 -2.48
CA GLU A 50 15.44 -0.72 -3.34
C GLU A 50 16.71 -1.00 -2.53
N PHE A 51 16.77 -0.58 -1.27
CA PHE A 51 17.93 -0.85 -0.41
C PHE A 51 18.11 -2.35 -0.14
N GLY A 52 17.03 -3.12 -0.05
CA GLY A 52 17.07 -4.58 0.03
C GLY A 52 17.71 -5.22 -1.21
N HIS A 53 17.38 -4.75 -2.41
CA HIS A 53 18.04 -5.19 -3.64
C HIS A 53 19.55 -4.89 -3.60
N TRP A 54 19.90 -3.69 -3.14
CA TRP A 54 21.29 -3.24 -3.07
C TRP A 54 22.13 -4.06 -2.06
N ILE A 55 21.62 -4.27 -0.84
CA ILE A 55 22.32 -5.06 0.19
C ILE A 55 22.62 -6.47 -0.32
N ILE A 56 21.63 -7.15 -0.92
CA ILE A 56 21.84 -8.52 -1.39
C ILE A 56 22.84 -8.56 -2.54
N GLY A 57 22.79 -7.59 -3.46
CA GLY A 57 23.72 -7.52 -4.58
C GLY A 57 25.17 -7.31 -4.14
N GLU A 58 25.39 -6.37 -3.21
CA GLU A 58 26.71 -6.12 -2.59
C GLU A 58 27.19 -7.31 -1.76
N ALA A 59 26.31 -7.94 -0.98
CA ALA A 59 26.65 -9.12 -0.17
C ALA A 59 27.08 -10.33 -1.03
N LEU A 60 26.55 -10.41 -2.26
CA LEU A 60 26.95 -11.40 -3.27
C LEU A 60 28.21 -11.00 -4.06
N GLY A 61 28.82 -9.85 -3.73
CA GLY A 61 30.05 -9.35 -4.33
C GLY A 61 29.86 -8.55 -5.63
N ASN A 62 28.63 -8.21 -6.00
CA ASN A 62 28.38 -7.35 -7.16
C ASN A 62 28.49 -5.88 -6.72
N GLU A 63 29.25 -5.06 -7.44
CA GLU A 63 29.20 -3.61 -7.23
C GLU A 63 27.84 -3.08 -7.70
N MET A 64 27.02 -2.60 -6.78
CA MET A 64 25.64 -2.17 -7.06
C MET A 64 25.54 -0.65 -7.07
N MET A 65 24.85 -0.12 -8.08
CA MET A 65 24.45 1.28 -8.15
C MET A 65 23.02 1.45 -7.64
N TYR A 66 22.83 2.49 -6.83
CA TYR A 66 21.55 2.82 -6.21
C TYR A 66 20.97 4.09 -6.83
N SER A 67 19.76 4.01 -7.37
CA SER A 67 18.93 5.14 -7.78
C SER A 67 17.64 5.15 -6.95
N LEU A 68 16.95 6.30 -6.94
CA LEU A 68 15.68 6.45 -6.23
C LEU A 68 14.61 5.48 -6.72
N ASN A 69 14.72 4.98 -7.96
CA ASN A 69 13.72 4.16 -8.64
C ASN A 69 14.27 2.85 -9.22
N TYR A 70 15.55 2.55 -8.99
CA TYR A 70 16.18 1.41 -9.61
C TYR A 70 17.51 1.07 -8.95
N VAL A 71 17.76 -0.23 -8.76
CA VAL A 71 19.06 -0.75 -8.31
C VAL A 71 19.56 -1.76 -9.32
N PHE A 72 20.83 -1.61 -9.70
CA PHE A 72 21.42 -2.42 -10.76
C PHE A 72 22.93 -2.60 -10.55
N PRO A 73 23.52 -3.70 -11.03
CA PRO A 73 24.96 -3.86 -11.01
C PRO A 73 25.64 -2.83 -11.92
N LYS A 74 26.72 -2.22 -11.43
CA LYS A 74 27.50 -1.19 -12.13
C LYS A 74 28.06 -1.69 -13.47
N GLU A 75 28.47 -2.94 -13.53
CA GLU A 75 28.97 -3.62 -14.73
C GLU A 75 27.85 -3.96 -15.74
N GLY A 76 26.58 -3.68 -15.40
CA GLY A 76 25.41 -3.96 -16.22
C GLY A 76 24.98 -5.43 -16.26
N HIS A 77 25.77 -6.32 -15.64
CA HIS A 77 25.48 -7.74 -15.47
C HIS A 77 25.88 -8.21 -14.07
N TYR A 78 25.21 -9.25 -13.59
CA TYR A 78 25.60 -9.90 -12.34
C TYR A 78 26.77 -10.85 -12.57
N LEU A 79 27.59 -11.06 -11.54
CA LEU A 79 28.72 -11.99 -11.58
C LEU A 79 28.30 -13.44 -11.82
N ASP A 80 27.13 -13.81 -11.29
CA ASP A 80 26.49 -15.12 -11.47
C ASP A 80 25.02 -14.91 -11.83
N GLU A 81 24.48 -15.77 -12.69
CA GLU A 81 23.08 -15.67 -13.14
C GLU A 81 22.08 -15.83 -11.99
N SER A 82 22.42 -16.63 -10.98
CA SER A 82 21.60 -16.83 -9.78
C SER A 82 21.52 -15.58 -8.89
N HIS A 83 22.51 -14.67 -8.95
CA HIS A 83 22.49 -13.43 -8.17
C HIS A 83 21.28 -12.56 -8.52
N ASN A 84 20.85 -12.57 -9.79
CA ASN A 84 19.65 -11.85 -10.21
C ASN A 84 18.40 -12.31 -9.43
N LEU A 85 18.27 -13.62 -9.19
CA LEU A 85 17.16 -14.19 -8.42
C LEU A 85 17.24 -13.76 -6.96
N TYR A 86 18.40 -13.91 -6.32
CA TYR A 86 18.57 -13.52 -4.92
C TYR A 86 18.34 -12.03 -4.70
N VAL A 87 18.89 -11.19 -5.58
CA VAL A 87 18.68 -9.74 -5.55
C VAL A 87 17.21 -9.42 -5.72
N SER A 88 16.52 -10.05 -6.69
CA SER A 88 15.08 -9.85 -6.90
C SER A 88 14.22 -10.18 -5.68
N PHE A 89 14.63 -11.16 -4.86
CA PHE A 89 13.96 -11.43 -3.57
C PHE A 89 14.35 -10.44 -2.47
N GLY A 90 15.54 -9.86 -2.53
CA GLY A 90 16.08 -8.95 -1.52
C GLY A 90 15.19 -7.77 -1.20
N GLY A 91 14.66 -7.08 -2.23
CA GLY A 91 13.79 -5.93 -2.02
C GLY A 91 12.48 -6.28 -1.31
N PRO A 92 11.66 -7.20 -1.84
CA PRO A 92 10.43 -7.65 -1.18
C PRO A 92 10.65 -8.19 0.23
N LEU A 93 11.67 -9.02 0.45
CA LEU A 93 11.98 -9.58 1.76
C LEU A 93 12.35 -8.49 2.77
N PHE A 94 13.17 -7.53 2.35
CA PHE A 94 13.57 -6.43 3.22
C PHE A 94 12.37 -5.54 3.58
N THR A 95 11.49 -5.26 2.63
CA THR A 95 10.24 -4.52 2.91
C THR A 95 9.38 -5.26 3.93
N ILE A 96 9.16 -6.56 3.77
CA ILE A 96 8.32 -7.37 4.69
C ILE A 96 8.92 -7.41 6.09
N LEU A 97 10.24 -7.51 6.23
CA LEU A 97 10.89 -7.52 7.54
C LEU A 97 10.80 -6.17 8.27
N LEU A 98 10.68 -5.07 7.52
CA LEU A 98 10.64 -3.71 8.07
C LEU A 98 9.21 -3.21 8.35
N SER A 99 8.19 -3.80 7.71
CA SER A 99 6.79 -3.36 7.78
C SER A 99 5.98 -4.02 8.89
#